data_AF-A0A9E7JNS8-F1
#
_entry.id   AF-A0A9E7JNS8-F1
#
_cell.length_a   1.000
_cell.length_b   1.000
_cell.length_c   1.000
_cell.angle_alpha   90.00
_cell.angle_beta   90.00
_cell.angle_gamma   90.00
#
_symmetry.space_group_name_H-M   'P 1'
#
loop_
_entity.id
_entity.type
_entity.pdbx_description
1 polymer ?
#
loop_
_entity_poly.entity_id
_entity_poly.type
_entity_poly.pdbx_seq_one_letter_code
_entity_poly.pdbx_strand_id
1 'polypeptide(L)' 'MTDGVLVSMMSQATLLSEEWRHQSYMVALKVKEPLIGSFAPLYAPIDLVTMLDVSQGMIGEKLRMLKCAM' A
#
# COMPACT_ATOMS: atom_id res chain seq x y z
N MET A 1 -17.54 5.66 -14.24
CA MET A 1 -16.92 5.94 -12.93
C MET A 1 -16.16 4.71 -12.51
N THR A 2 -14.86 4.66 -12.80
CA THR A 2 -13.97 3.58 -12.36
C THR A 2 -12.78 4.25 -11.71
N ASP A 3 -12.98 4.63 -10.44
CA ASP A 3 -11.92 5.12 -9.58
C ASP A 3 -11.17 3.86 -9.09
N GLY A 4 -10.14 3.47 -9.83
CA GLY A 4 -9.43 2.20 -9.62
C GLY A 4 -7.94 2.34 -9.92
N VAL A 5 -7.14 1.51 -9.25
CA VAL A 5 -5.68 1.46 -9.42
C VAL A 5 -5.34 1.09 -10.87
N LEU A 6 -4.52 1.91 -11.53
CA LEU A 6 -4.08 1.62 -12.88
C LEU A 6 -2.91 0.63 -12.82
N VAL A 7 -3.16 -0.61 -13.20
CA VAL A 7 -2.15 -1.64 -13.34
C VAL A 7 -1.84 -1.82 -14.82
N SER A 8 -0.59 -1.62 -15.21
CA SER A 8 -0.12 -1.90 -16.57
C SER A 8 0.99 -2.93 -16.53
N MET A 9 0.84 -3.98 -17.34
CA MET A 9 1.94 -4.89 -17.64
C MET A 9 2.91 -4.18 -18.58
N MET A 10 4.20 -4.16 -18.25
CA MET A 10 5.21 -3.62 -19.17
C MET A 10 5.38 -4.66 -20.28
N SER A 11 5.38 -4.23 -21.55
CA SER A 11 5.42 -5.13 -22.71
C SER A 11 6.73 -5.91 -22.88
N GLN A 12 7.70 -5.71 -21.98
CA GLN A 12 8.93 -6.48 -21.94
C GLN A 12 8.78 -7.62 -20.92
N ALA A 13 8.40 -8.78 -21.43
CA ALA A 13 8.72 -10.04 -20.78
C ALA A 13 10.01 -10.57 -21.40
N THR A 14 11.09 -10.62 -20.63
CA THR A 14 12.36 -11.21 -21.10
C THR A 14 12.39 -12.67 -20.66
N LEU A 15 12.56 -13.58 -21.61
CA LEU A 15 12.85 -14.98 -21.31
C LEU A 15 14.24 -15.05 -20.68
N LEU A 16 14.30 -15.50 -19.42
CA LEU A 16 15.54 -15.58 -18.65
C LEU A 16 16.33 -16.85 -18.98
N SER A 17 15.61 -17.95 -19.21
CA SER A 17 16.18 -19.22 -19.66
C SER A 17 15.11 -20.11 -20.30
N GLU A 18 15.53 -20.91 -21.28
CA GLU A 18 14.72 -21.94 -21.91
C GLU A 18 15.44 -23.28 -21.74
N GLU A 19 14.89 -24.14 -20.89
CA GLU A 19 15.35 -25.51 -20.72
C GLU A 19 14.26 -26.46 -21.24
N TRP A 20 14.64 -27.65 -21.70
CA TRP A 20 13.77 -28.57 -22.46
C TRP A 20 12.44 -28.97 -21.77
N ARG A 21 12.28 -28.66 -20.48
CA ARG A 21 11.07 -28.92 -19.69
C ARG A 21 10.52 -27.68 -18.96
N HIS A 22 11.25 -26.55 -18.94
CA HIS A 22 10.88 -25.36 -18.17
C HIS A 22 11.36 -24.08 -18.86
N GLN A 23 10.46 -23.13 -19.01
CA GLN A 23 10.78 -21.78 -19.49
C GLN A 23 10.60 -20.80 -18.33
N SER A 24 11.61 -19.96 -18.09
CA SER A 24 11.58 -18.93 -17.06
C SER A 24 11.33 -17.57 -17.67
N TYR A 25 10.25 -16.91 -17.26
CA TYR A 25 9.86 -15.58 -17.73
C TYR A 25 10.03 -14.55 -16.62
N MET A 26 10.56 -13.38 -16.97
CA MET A 26 10.50 -12.21 -16.11
C MET A 26 9.36 -11.31 -16.57
N VAL A 27 8.44 -10.97 -15.67
CA VAL A 27 7.35 -10.03 -15.94
C VAL A 27 7.49 -8.83 -15.01
N ALA A 28 7.43 -7.63 -15.57
CA ALA A 28 7.40 -6.40 -14.80
C ALA A 28 5.99 -5.80 -14.82
N LEU A 29 5.42 -5.61 -13.63
CA LEU A 29 4.14 -4.93 -13.43
C LEU A 29 4.41 -3.51 -12.92
N LYS A 30 3.86 -2.51 -13.59
CA LYS A 30 3.88 -1.13 -13.13
C LYS A 30 2.50 -0.79 -12.58
N VAL A 31 2.47 -0.48 -11.29
CA VAL A 31 1.26 -0.02 -10.60
C VAL A 31 1.36 1.48 -10.41
N LYS A 32 0.33 2.23 -10.79
CA LYS A 32 0.25 3.67 -10.59
C LYS A 32 -1.04 4.02 -9.85
N GLU A 33 -0.90 4.81 -8.79
CA GLU A 33 -2.03 5.37 -8.09
C GLU A 33 -2.71 6.45 -8.94
N PRO A 34 -4.05 6.46 -9.03
CA PRO A 34 -4.78 7.52 -9.71
C PRO A 34 -4.59 8.85 -8.99
N LEU A 35 -4.56 9.95 -9.76
CA LEU A 35 -4.43 11.30 -9.21
C LEU A 35 -5.67 11.61 -8.37
N ILE A 36 -5.54 11.71 -7.06
CA ILE A 36 -6.63 12.05 -6.15
C ILE A 36 -7.02 13.51 -6.45
N GLY A 37 -8.08 13.70 -7.25
CA GLY A 37 -8.64 15.01 -7.52
C GLY A 37 -9.31 15.56 -6.26
N SER A 38 -8.82 16.70 -5.77
CA SER A 38 -9.50 17.60 -4.82
C SER A 38 -10.20 16.96 -3.61
N PHE A 39 -9.46 16.84 -2.50
CA PHE A 39 -9.89 16.89 -1.09
C PHE A 39 -11.42 16.88 -0.79
N ALA A 40 -12.07 15.73 -0.98
CA ALA A 40 -13.30 15.31 -0.28
C ALA A 40 -13.42 13.78 -0.40
N PRO A 41 -13.89 13.05 0.64
CA PRO A 41 -13.41 11.71 0.91
C PRO A 41 -14.12 10.66 0.05
N LEU A 42 -13.47 10.22 -1.01
CA LEU A 42 -13.83 9.01 -1.78
C LEU A 42 -13.06 7.78 -1.29
N TYR A 43 -12.58 7.80 -0.04
CA TYR A 43 -12.01 6.60 0.56
C TYR A 43 -13.14 5.63 0.86
N ALA A 44 -13.03 4.40 0.36
CA ALA A 44 -13.84 3.31 0.88
C ALA A 44 -13.64 3.23 2.41
N PRO A 45 -14.68 2.92 3.20
CA PRO A 45 -14.51 2.71 4.63
C PRO A 45 -13.42 1.66 4.88
N ILE A 46 -12.44 2.01 5.72
CA ILE A 46 -11.37 1.10 6.15
C ILE A 46 -11.45 1.02 7.67
N ASP A 47 -11.45 -0.22 8.19
CA ASP A 47 -11.38 -0.47 9.62
C ASP A 47 -9.95 -0.26 10.11
N LEU A 48 -9.64 0.95 10.58
CA LEU A 48 -8.35 1.27 11.20
C LEU A 48 -8.41 0.99 12.70
N VAL A 49 -7.58 0.07 13.18
CA VAL A 49 -7.41 -0.22 14.61
C VAL A 49 -6.02 0.21 15.05
N THR A 50 -5.97 1.08 16.07
CA THR A 50 -4.71 1.53 16.69
C THR A 50 -4.55 0.90 18.07
N MET A 51 -3.41 0.30 18.35
CA MET A 51 -3.05 -0.18 19.68
C MET A 51 -2.05 0.77 20.33
N LEU A 52 -2.28 1.13 21.59
CA LEU A 52 -1.46 2.07 22.33
C LEU A 52 -0.78 1.36 23.51
N ASP A 53 0.55 1.44 23.56
CA ASP A 53 1.30 1.00 24.74
C ASP A 53 1.02 1.92 25.94
N VAL A 54 0.67 1.32 27.07
CA VAL A 54 0.36 1.98 28.35
C VAL A 54 1.27 1.50 29.49
N SER A 55 2.42 0.92 29.15
CA SER A 55 3.46 0.53 30.10
C SER A 55 3.98 1.71 30.93
N GLN A 56 4.66 1.43 32.04
CA GLN A 56 5.20 2.44 32.97
C GLN A 56 6.00 3.54 32.24
N GLY A 57 6.77 3.18 31.20
CA GLY A 57 7.59 4.12 30.42
C GLY A 57 6.81 5.02 29.46
N MET A 58 5.50 4.82 29.32
CA MET A 58 4.60 5.62 28.48
C MET A 58 3.79 6.65 29.27
N ILE A 59 3.69 6.52 30.59
CA ILE A 59 2.85 7.36 31.45
C ILE A 59 3.33 8.82 31.41
N GLY A 60 2.40 9.75 31.67
CA GLY A 60 2.68 11.18 31.75
C GLY A 60 2.50 11.88 30.40
N GLU A 61 3.45 12.73 30.04
CA GLU A 61 3.33 13.58 28.85
C GLU A 61 3.27 12.79 27.54
N LYS A 62 4.01 11.68 27.44
CA LYS A 62 4.03 10.84 26.24
C LYS A 62 2.66 10.25 25.93
N LEU A 63 1.99 9.69 26.94
CA LEU A 63 0.62 9.19 26.79
C LEU A 63 -0.38 10.32 26.50
N ARG A 64 -0.21 11.50 27.12
CA ARG A 64 -1.06 12.67 26.86
C ARG A 64 -0.94 13.12 25.40
N MET A 65 0.28 13.24 24.89
CA MET A 65 0.54 13.64 23.51
C MET A 65 -0.07 12.66 22.51
N LEU A 66 0.08 11.35 22.75
CA LEU A 66 -0.48 10.32 21.86
C LEU A 66 -2.00 10.37 21.84
N LYS A 67 -2.66 10.59 22.99
CA LYS A 67 -4.12 10.79 23.05
C LYS A 67 -4.63 12.03 22.32
N CYS A 68 -3.83 13.09 22.20
CA CYS A 68 -4.23 14.29 21.47
C CYS A 68 -3.97 14.20 19.96
N ALA A 69 -3.03 13.34 19.55
CA ALA A 69 -2.67 13.14 18.15
C ALA A 69 -3.53 12.08 17.46
N MET A 70 -4.15 11.21 18.25
CA MET A 70 -5.14 10.22 17.82
C MET A 70 -6.55 10.82 17.90
#